data_AF-A0A1B6IBE0-F1
#
_entry.id   AF-A0A1B6IBE0-F1
#
_cell.length_a   1.000
_cell.length_b   1.000
_cell.length_c   1.000
_cell.angle_alpha   90.00
_cell.angle_beta   90.00
_cell.angle_gamma   90.00
#
_symmetry.space_group_name_H-M   'P 1'
#
loop_
_entity.id
_entity.type
_entity.pdbx_description
1 polymer ?
#
loop_
_entity_poly.entity_id
_entity_poly.type
_entity_poly.pdbx_seq_one_letter_code
_entity_poly.pdbx_strand_id
1 'polypeptide(L)'
;RNTRHLTAEIAQQISQCAADRSARSRVRVAALEAFHADASKPVLIQTAITILHNVEEDSELRIQAYLALVANPTPKVADIVKELIDKEPVNQVGSFIVSHLRNIRASTNPEKQAAKAFLGNIISKKKFPFDQRKFSKNQELSYSLDALNVG
;
A
#
# COMPACT_ATOMS: atom_id res chain seq x y z
N ARG A 1 7.90 19.51 -9.11
CA ARG A 1 8.46 18.83 -7.91
C ARG A 1 7.49 19.14 -6.77
N ASN A 2 6.55 18.26 -6.48
CA ASN A 2 5.51 18.53 -5.47
C ASN A 2 6.15 18.56 -4.07
N THR A 3 5.60 19.38 -3.19
CA THR A 3 6.08 19.65 -1.83
C THR A 3 6.32 18.33 -1.08
N ARG A 4 7.59 18.04 -0.75
CA ARG A 4 8.00 16.83 0.00
C ARG A 4 7.62 16.86 1.49
N HIS A 5 6.87 17.88 1.89
CA HIS A 5 6.39 18.07 3.25
C HIS A 5 5.00 18.71 3.19
N LEU A 6 4.01 18.02 3.74
CA LEU A 6 2.67 18.58 3.94
C LEU A 6 2.65 19.29 5.30
N THR A 7 1.94 20.41 5.43
CA THR A 7 1.65 20.95 6.77
C THR A 7 0.65 20.05 7.49
N ALA A 8 0.51 20.22 8.81
CA ALA A 8 -0.46 19.44 9.58
C ALA A 8 -1.90 19.69 9.09
N GLU A 9 -2.23 20.95 8.74
CA GLU A 9 -3.55 21.32 8.24
C GLU A 9 -3.83 20.67 6.88
N ILE A 10 -2.87 20.73 5.95
CA ILE A 10 -3.04 20.14 4.62
C ILE A 10 -3.19 18.62 4.73
N ALA A 11 -2.38 17.98 5.57
CA ALA A 11 -2.50 16.53 5.79
C ALA A 11 -3.88 16.15 6.37
N GLN A 12 -4.42 16.96 7.28
CA GLN A 12 -5.76 16.77 7.82
C GLN A 12 -6.84 16.91 6.73
N GLN A 13 -6.73 17.92 5.86
CA GLN A 13 -7.69 18.13 4.77
C GLN A 13 -7.65 17.00 3.74
N ILE A 14 -6.46 16.54 3.33
CA ILE A 14 -6.33 15.42 2.39
C ILE A 14 -6.87 14.13 3.03
N SER A 15 -6.60 13.90 4.33
CA SER A 15 -7.19 12.80 5.09
C SER A 15 -8.72 12.83 5.08
N GLN A 16 -9.33 13.99 5.33
CA GLN A 16 -10.77 14.18 5.27
C GLN A 16 -11.32 13.87 3.87
N CYS A 17 -10.66 14.34 2.81
CA CYS A 17 -11.05 14.04 1.43
C CYS A 17 -11.00 12.53 1.12
N ALA A 18 -10.01 11.80 1.64
CA ALA A 18 -9.94 10.34 1.47
C ALA A 18 -11.06 9.61 2.23
N ALA A 19 -11.40 10.09 3.42
CA ALA A 19 -12.41 9.50 4.29
C ALA A 19 -13.86 9.88 3.92
N ASP A 20 -14.08 10.96 3.17
CA ASP A 20 -15.40 11.45 2.80
C ASP A 20 -16.11 10.50 1.81
N ARG A 21 -17.04 9.68 2.33
CA ARG A 21 -17.84 8.76 1.52
C ARG A 21 -18.87 9.45 0.61
N SER A 22 -19.14 10.74 0.81
CA SER A 22 -20.02 11.52 -0.09
C SER A 22 -19.28 11.95 -1.36
N ALA A 23 -17.94 12.01 -1.31
CA ALA A 23 -17.11 12.32 -2.46
C ALA A 23 -17.04 11.15 -3.45
N ARG A 24 -16.77 11.47 -4.73
CA ARG A 24 -16.59 10.46 -5.79
C ARG A 24 -15.34 9.61 -5.50
N SER A 25 -15.40 8.31 -5.75
CA SER A 25 -14.29 7.38 -5.50
C SER A 25 -12.95 7.84 -6.08
N ARG A 26 -12.93 8.34 -7.32
CA ARG A 26 -11.71 8.87 -7.96
C ARG A 26 -11.03 10.01 -7.18
N VAL A 27 -11.81 10.85 -6.50
CA VAL A 27 -11.29 11.96 -5.68
C VAL A 27 -10.65 11.40 -4.42
N ARG A 28 -11.30 10.41 -3.80
CA ARG A 28 -10.79 9.72 -2.62
C ARG A 28 -9.51 8.93 -2.94
N VAL A 29 -9.44 8.27 -4.10
CA VAL A 29 -8.24 7.60 -4.63
C VAL A 29 -7.10 8.60 -4.82
N ALA A 30 -7.36 9.72 -5.49
CA ALA A 30 -6.35 10.77 -5.67
C ALA A 30 -5.87 11.38 -4.33
N ALA A 31 -6.75 11.47 -3.34
CA ALA A 31 -6.36 11.89 -1.99
C ALA A 31 -5.44 10.87 -1.31
N LEU A 32 -5.69 9.57 -1.47
CA LEU A 32 -4.79 8.52 -0.97
C LEU A 32 -3.44 8.51 -1.69
N GLU A 33 -3.41 8.74 -3.00
CA GLU A 33 -2.16 8.90 -3.76
C GLU A 33 -1.32 10.07 -3.25
N ALA A 34 -1.97 11.16 -2.84
CA ALA A 34 -1.28 12.32 -2.27
C ALA A 34 -0.59 12.01 -0.93
N PHE A 35 -0.95 10.91 -0.24
CA PHE A 35 -0.27 10.51 1.00
C PHE A 35 1.21 10.20 0.78
N HIS A 36 1.59 9.77 -0.43
CA HIS A 36 2.98 9.49 -0.78
C HIS A 36 3.89 10.73 -0.65
N ALA A 37 3.33 11.95 -0.66
CA ALA A 37 4.11 13.17 -0.46
C ALA A 37 4.69 13.28 0.96
N ASP A 38 4.04 12.68 1.97
CA ASP A 38 4.53 12.63 3.36
C ASP A 38 3.92 11.43 4.11
N ALA A 39 4.26 10.21 3.67
CA ALA A 39 3.68 8.96 4.17
C ALA A 39 4.02 8.65 5.65
N SER A 40 4.84 9.48 6.28
CA SER A 40 5.21 9.34 7.70
C SER A 40 4.19 9.96 8.67
N LYS A 41 3.25 10.79 8.17
CA LYS A 41 2.33 11.53 9.03
C LYS A 41 1.31 10.61 9.73
N PRO A 42 1.14 10.72 11.06
CA PRO A 42 0.22 9.88 11.80
C PRO A 42 -1.23 9.92 11.30
N VAL A 43 -1.74 11.11 10.94
CA VAL A 43 -3.12 11.26 10.44
C VAL A 43 -3.35 10.50 9.14
N LEU A 44 -2.38 10.52 8.23
CA LEU A 44 -2.47 9.85 6.94
C LEU A 44 -2.40 8.33 7.12
N ILE A 45 -1.46 7.86 7.96
CA ILE A 45 -1.33 6.45 8.33
C ILE A 45 -2.64 5.95 8.93
N GLN A 46 -3.20 6.67 9.92
CA GLN A 46 -4.43 6.27 10.58
C GLN A 46 -5.62 6.22 9.61
N THR A 47 -5.71 7.18 8.69
CA THR A 47 -6.76 7.23 7.67
C THR A 47 -6.66 6.06 6.71
N ALA A 48 -5.45 5.76 6.23
CA ALA A 48 -5.19 4.61 5.36
C ALA A 48 -5.55 3.29 6.05
N ILE A 49 -5.18 3.13 7.33
CA ILE A 49 -5.57 1.96 8.14
C ILE A 49 -7.09 1.84 8.22
N THR A 50 -7.81 2.92 8.55
CA THR A 50 -9.27 2.90 8.67
C THR A 50 -9.95 2.49 7.36
N ILE A 51 -9.52 3.05 6.22
CA ILE A 51 -10.07 2.73 4.90
C ILE A 51 -9.75 1.27 4.54
N LEU A 52 -8.51 0.83 4.76
CA LEU A 52 -8.06 -0.52 4.44
C LEU A 52 -8.84 -1.59 5.23
N HIS A 53 -9.12 -1.37 6.50
CA HIS A 53 -9.85 -2.33 7.35
C HIS A 53 -11.36 -2.36 7.08
N ASN A 54 -11.92 -1.31 6.49
CA ASN A 54 -13.35 -1.28 6.21
C ASN A 54 -13.69 -2.08 4.95
N VAL A 55 -14.22 -3.29 5.14
CA VAL A 55 -14.60 -4.20 4.05
C VAL A 55 -15.77 -3.70 3.18
N GLU A 56 -16.51 -2.71 3.67
CA GLU A 56 -17.59 -2.03 2.93
C GLU A 56 -17.07 -0.98 1.94
N GLU A 57 -15.78 -0.59 2.02
CA GLU A 57 -15.19 0.27 0.98
C GLU A 57 -14.92 -0.52 -0.30
N ASP A 58 -14.95 0.20 -1.41
CA ASP A 58 -14.58 -0.34 -2.72
C ASP A 58 -13.16 -0.93 -2.71
N SER A 59 -12.95 -2.03 -3.44
CA SER A 59 -11.66 -2.72 -3.49
C SER A 59 -10.53 -1.83 -4.02
N GLU A 60 -10.82 -0.91 -4.95
CA GLU A 60 -9.87 0.07 -5.46
C GLU A 60 -9.36 0.99 -4.35
N LEU A 61 -10.27 1.51 -3.52
CA LEU A 61 -9.93 2.38 -2.38
C LEU A 61 -9.10 1.63 -1.33
N ARG A 62 -9.48 0.38 -1.03
CA ARG A 62 -8.74 -0.46 -0.07
C ARG A 62 -7.34 -0.80 -0.58
N ILE A 63 -7.22 -1.13 -1.86
CA ILE A 63 -5.91 -1.35 -2.50
C ILE A 63 -5.07 -0.09 -2.45
N GLN A 64 -5.65 1.08 -2.74
CA GLN A 64 -4.88 2.33 -2.73
C GLN A 64 -4.50 2.76 -1.31
N ALA A 65 -5.36 2.52 -0.32
CA ALA A 65 -5.03 2.72 1.09
C ALA A 65 -3.89 1.80 1.56
N TYR A 66 -3.86 0.55 1.09
CA TYR A 66 -2.73 -0.34 1.32
C TYR A 66 -1.43 0.21 0.73
N LEU A 67 -1.44 0.67 -0.52
CA LEU A 67 -0.26 1.25 -1.18
C LEU A 67 0.25 2.50 -0.47
N ALA A 68 -0.66 3.39 -0.05
CA ALA A 68 -0.33 4.57 0.74
C ALA A 68 0.33 4.19 2.09
N LEU A 69 -0.15 3.12 2.74
CA LEU A 69 0.38 2.64 4.02
C LEU A 69 1.80 2.06 3.88
N VAL A 70 2.04 1.27 2.83
CA VAL A 70 3.34 0.61 2.61
C VAL A 70 4.37 1.49 1.89
N ALA A 71 3.99 2.70 1.49
CA ALA A 71 4.90 3.70 0.90
C ALA A 71 6.06 4.06 1.85
N ASN A 72 5.81 4.06 3.17
CA ASN A 72 6.83 4.21 4.20
C ASN A 72 6.77 3.01 5.18
N PRO A 73 7.43 1.89 4.86
CA PRO A 73 7.31 0.66 5.63
C PRO A 73 7.96 0.80 7.01
N THR A 74 7.24 0.37 8.04
CA THR A 74 7.70 0.33 9.44
C THR A 74 7.29 -1.00 10.09
N PRO A 75 7.88 -1.41 11.24
CA PRO A 75 7.44 -2.61 11.95
C PRO A 75 5.94 -2.63 12.25
N LYS A 76 5.38 -1.50 12.68
CA LYS A 76 3.94 -1.35 12.96
C LYS A 76 3.09 -1.60 11.71
N VAL A 77 3.50 -1.03 10.57
CA VAL A 77 2.82 -1.26 9.28
C VAL A 77 2.90 -2.73 8.88
N ALA A 78 4.05 -3.37 9.07
CA ALA A 78 4.21 -4.79 8.76
C ALA A 78 3.28 -5.68 9.60
N ASP A 79 3.14 -5.40 10.89
CA ASP A 79 2.23 -6.12 11.79
C ASP A 79 0.76 -5.96 11.34
N ILE A 80 0.36 -4.74 10.99
CA ILE A 80 -0.98 -4.45 10.47
C ILE A 80 -1.26 -5.25 9.18
N VAL A 81 -0.32 -5.21 8.23
CA VAL A 81 -0.47 -5.93 6.94
C VAL A 81 -0.55 -7.44 7.18
N LYS A 82 0.27 -7.97 8.11
CA LYS A 82 0.29 -9.39 8.47
C LYS A 82 -1.01 -9.84 9.13
N GLU A 83 -1.58 -9.05 10.02
CA GLU A 83 -2.86 -9.37 10.63
C GLU A 83 -4.01 -9.30 9.62
N LEU A 84 -4.01 -8.26 8.78
CA LEU A 84 -5.07 -8.03 7.80
C LEU A 84 -5.11 -9.13 6.74
N ILE A 85 -3.95 -9.53 6.19
CA ILE A 85 -3.93 -10.41 5.01
C ILE A 85 -4.52 -11.81 5.28
N ASP A 86 -4.39 -12.32 6.50
CA ASP A 86 -4.94 -13.63 6.87
C ASP A 86 -6.46 -13.58 7.12
N LYS A 87 -6.99 -12.39 7.43
CA LYS A 87 -8.42 -12.14 7.69
C LYS A 87 -9.17 -11.57 6.48
N GLU A 88 -8.46 -11.11 5.46
CA GLU A 88 -9.01 -10.37 4.32
C GLU A 88 -10.10 -11.18 3.57
N PRO A 89 -11.39 -10.77 3.60
CA PRO A 89 -12.45 -11.54 2.95
C PRO A 89 -12.48 -11.32 1.43
N VAL A 90 -12.04 -10.17 0.93
CA VAL A 90 -12.17 -9.80 -0.49
C VAL A 90 -10.98 -10.32 -1.29
N ASN A 91 -11.27 -11.22 -2.23
CA ASN A 91 -10.24 -11.86 -3.05
C ASN A 91 -9.41 -10.86 -3.86
N GLN A 92 -10.00 -9.77 -4.36
CA GLN A 92 -9.29 -8.77 -5.15
C GLN A 92 -8.22 -8.05 -4.33
N VAL A 93 -8.58 -7.58 -3.13
CA VAL A 93 -7.65 -6.90 -2.19
C VAL A 93 -6.55 -7.86 -1.76
N GLY A 94 -6.92 -9.06 -1.29
CA GLY A 94 -5.93 -10.04 -0.83
C GLY A 94 -4.99 -10.53 -1.94
N SER A 95 -5.51 -10.78 -3.14
CA SER A 95 -4.67 -11.16 -4.31
C SER A 95 -3.67 -10.08 -4.66
N PHE A 96 -4.10 -8.80 -4.63
CA PHE A 96 -3.22 -7.68 -4.89
C PHE A 96 -2.09 -7.60 -3.84
N ILE A 97 -2.43 -7.62 -2.55
CA ILE A 97 -1.46 -7.55 -1.44
C ILE A 97 -0.45 -8.71 -1.53
N VAL A 98 -0.90 -9.95 -1.71
CA VAL A 98 0.00 -11.10 -1.85
C VAL A 98 0.93 -10.95 -3.05
N SER A 99 0.41 -10.46 -4.18
CA SER A 99 1.25 -10.21 -5.37
C SER A 99 2.29 -9.12 -5.13
N HIS A 100 1.93 -8.04 -4.41
CA HIS A 100 2.84 -6.96 -4.07
C HIS A 100 3.95 -7.43 -3.12
N LEU A 101 3.59 -8.14 -2.04
CA LEU A 101 4.55 -8.72 -1.10
C LEU A 101 5.53 -9.68 -1.79
N ARG A 102 5.03 -10.48 -2.75
CA ARG A 102 5.88 -11.36 -3.57
C ARG A 102 6.88 -10.56 -4.40
N ASN A 103 6.44 -9.47 -5.02
CA ASN A 103 7.32 -8.62 -5.83
C ASN A 103 8.39 -7.93 -4.98
N ILE A 104 8.02 -7.40 -3.80
CA ILE A 104 8.98 -6.82 -2.86
C ILE A 104 10.07 -7.85 -2.48
N ARG A 105 9.67 -9.09 -2.19
CA ARG A 105 10.62 -10.16 -1.85
C ARG A 105 11.54 -10.53 -3.03
N ALA A 106 11.01 -10.51 -4.25
CA ALA A 106 11.76 -10.80 -5.47
C ALA A 106 12.63 -9.61 -5.94
N SER A 107 12.31 -8.39 -5.51
CA SER A 107 12.95 -7.17 -5.98
C SER A 107 14.45 -7.15 -5.65
N THR A 108 15.23 -6.70 -6.63
CA THR A 108 16.67 -6.42 -6.55
C THR A 108 16.96 -4.92 -6.49
N ASN A 109 15.92 -4.07 -6.55
CA ASN A 109 16.09 -2.61 -6.51
C ASN A 109 16.57 -2.17 -5.11
N PRO A 110 17.70 -1.43 -5.01
CA PRO A 110 18.22 -0.93 -3.74
C PRO A 110 17.24 -0.07 -2.94
N GLU A 111 16.41 0.74 -3.60
CA GLU A 111 15.41 1.61 -2.97
C GLU A 111 14.33 0.80 -2.22
N LYS A 112 14.11 -0.46 -2.61
CA LYS A 112 13.13 -1.36 -1.98
C LYS A 112 13.70 -2.20 -0.86
N GLN A 113 14.98 -2.05 -0.51
CA GLN A 113 15.60 -2.83 0.57
C GLN A 113 14.90 -2.62 1.91
N ALA A 114 14.50 -1.38 2.25
CA ALA A 114 13.75 -1.10 3.47
C ALA A 114 12.38 -1.80 3.47
N ALA A 115 11.64 -1.71 2.36
CA ALA A 115 10.38 -2.44 2.20
C ALA A 115 10.56 -3.95 2.30
N LYS A 116 11.62 -4.49 1.69
CA LYS A 116 11.97 -5.91 1.75
C LYS A 116 12.29 -6.37 3.17
N ALA A 117 12.99 -5.57 3.95
CA ALA A 117 13.32 -5.88 5.34
C ALA A 117 12.06 -6.00 6.23
N PHE A 118 11.09 -5.09 6.07
CA PHE A 118 9.88 -5.09 6.91
C PHE A 118 8.76 -6.00 6.37
N LEU A 119 8.56 -6.04 5.04
CA LEU A 119 7.40 -6.69 4.42
C LEU A 119 7.74 -8.03 3.75
N GLY A 120 9.01 -8.28 3.40
CA GLY A 120 9.41 -9.46 2.61
C GLY A 120 9.17 -10.80 3.30
N ASN A 121 9.15 -10.80 4.63
CA ASN A 121 8.90 -11.97 5.47
C ASN A 121 7.40 -12.24 5.72
N ILE A 122 6.51 -11.37 5.25
CA ILE A 122 5.07 -11.58 5.37
C ILE A 122 4.64 -12.62 4.33
N ILE A 123 4.13 -13.75 4.82
CA ILE A 123 3.58 -14.84 4.01
C ILE A 123 2.15 -15.07 4.51
N SER A 124 1.17 -14.89 3.62
CA SER A 124 -0.23 -15.17 3.97
C SER A 124 -0.46 -16.68 4.10
N LYS A 125 -1.18 -17.08 5.13
CA LYS A 125 -1.68 -18.45 5.31
C LYS A 125 -2.90 -18.71 4.44
N LYS A 126 -3.69 -17.67 4.18
CA LYS A 126 -4.86 -17.72 3.31
C LYS A 126 -4.43 -17.76 1.85
N LYS A 127 -5.00 -18.70 1.09
CA LYS A 127 -4.79 -18.77 -0.36
C LYS A 127 -5.80 -17.87 -1.06
N PHE A 128 -5.31 -16.94 -1.87
CA PHE A 128 -6.14 -16.13 -2.76
C PHE A 128 -6.10 -16.70 -4.18
N PRO A 129 -7.23 -16.66 -4.91
CA PRO A 129 -7.30 -17.23 -6.25
C PRO A 129 -6.34 -16.53 -7.22
N PHE A 130 -5.52 -17.32 -7.90
CA PHE A 130 -4.56 -16.83 -8.87
C PHE A 130 -5.17 -16.85 -10.29
N ASP A 131 -6.04 -15.89 -10.59
CA ASP A 131 -6.44 -15.63 -11.99
C ASP A 131 -5.92 -14.25 -12.42
N GLN A 132 -4.97 -14.25 -13.35
CA GLN A 132 -4.35 -13.02 -13.88
C GLN A 132 -5.32 -12.14 -14.67
N ARG A 133 -6.42 -12.70 -15.18
CA ARG A 133 -7.41 -11.95 -15.99
C ARG A 133 -8.55 -11.38 -15.14
N LYS A 134 -8.68 -11.81 -13.88
CA LYS A 134 -9.82 -11.48 -13.01
C LYS A 134 -9.44 -10.65 -11.79
N PHE A 135 -8.22 -10.77 -11.27
CA PHE A 135 -7.82 -10.10 -10.03
C PHE A 135 -6.64 -9.14 -10.24
N SER A 136 -6.69 -8.00 -9.55
CA SER A 136 -5.63 -6.99 -9.57
C SER A 136 -4.29 -7.56 -9.10
N LYS A 137 -3.20 -7.20 -9.78
CA LYS A 137 -1.84 -7.62 -9.47
C LYS A 137 -0.89 -6.45 -9.51
N ASN A 138 0.07 -6.42 -8.59
CA ASN A 138 1.26 -5.62 -8.76
C ASN A 138 2.21 -6.35 -9.72
N GLN A 139 2.73 -5.67 -10.73
CA GLN A 139 3.75 -6.20 -11.64
C GLN A 139 5.02 -5.37 -11.47
N GLU A 140 6.15 -6.04 -11.27
CA GLU A 140 7.44 -5.40 -11.07
C GLU A 140 8.53 -6.20 -11.76
N LEU A 141 9.42 -5.50 -12.46
CA LEU A 141 10.63 -6.04 -13.08
C LEU A 141 11.82 -5.25 -12.56
N SER A 142 12.78 -5.93 -11.94
CA SER A 142 14.02 -5.32 -11.43
C SER A 142 15.20 -6.17 -11.87
N TYR A 143 16.26 -5.53 -12.38
CA TYR A 143 17.53 -6.16 -12.71
C TYR A 143 18.65 -5.38 -12.02
N SER A 144 19.51 -6.04 -11.25
CA SER A 144 20.73 -5.43 -10.71
C SER A 144 21.95 -5.92 -11.49
N LEU A 145 22.86 -4.99 -11.82
CA LEU A 145 24.20 -5.32 -12.32
C LEU A 145 25.22 -5.01 -11.23
N ASP A 146 25.56 -6.03 -10.44
CA ASP A 146 26.41 -5.91 -9.25
C ASP A 146 27.81 -5.34 -9.56
N ALA A 147 28.31 -5.53 -10.78
CA ALA A 147 29.60 -4.99 -11.24
C ALA A 147 29.64 -3.46 -11.40
N LEU A 148 28.47 -2.81 -11.52
CA LEU A 148 28.34 -1.37 -11.76
C LEU A 148 27.63 -0.64 -10.62
N ASN A 149 27.18 -1.35 -9.58
CA ASN A 149 26.38 -0.82 -8.48
C ASN A 149 25.16 0.01 -8.96
N VAL A 150 24.54 -0.41 -10.06
CA VAL A 150 23.29 0.17 -10.61
C VAL A 150 22.20 -0.90 -10.58
N GLY A 151 21.02 -0.51 -10.10
CA GLY A 151 19.82 -1.34 -9.98
C GLY A 151 18.59 -0.51 -9.63
#